data_AF-I4YYF4-F1
#
_entry.id   AF-I4YYF4-F1
#
_cell.length_a   1.000
_cell.length_b   1.000
_cell.length_c   1.000
_cell.angle_alpha   90.00
_cell.angle_beta   90.00
_cell.angle_gamma   90.00
#
_symmetry.space_group_name_H-M   'P 1'
#
loop_
_entity.id
_entity.type
_entity.pdbx_description
1 polymer ?
#
loop_
_entity_poly.entity_id
_entity_poly.type
_entity_poly.pdbx_seq_one_letter_code
_entity_poly.pdbx_strand_id
1 'polypeptide(L)'
;MAGTGWEQVKEPQVGRSAWIGSYRRGDETIRVHSRPGEGDVITTINGRRIIAACQKGPLARRPGSSEYPLLTTALGQALLFDVSADNIVIAAVPDTPVFRRLAEAWRERPLVRRAGIRIVLMARDGMVSGLDL
;
A
#
# COMPACT_ATOMS: atom_id res chain seq x y z
N MET A 1 -3.33 -12.36 -26.97
CA MET A 1 -3.29 -11.31 -25.94
C MET A 1 -2.45 -11.83 -24.80
N ALA A 2 -1.25 -11.29 -24.60
CA ALA A 2 -0.47 -11.59 -23.40
C ALA A 2 -1.27 -11.08 -22.19
N GLY A 3 -1.37 -11.89 -21.13
CA GLY A 3 -2.15 -11.53 -19.96
C GLY A 3 -1.64 -10.22 -19.37
N THR A 4 -2.53 -9.24 -19.17
CA THR A 4 -2.20 -7.96 -18.52
C THR A 4 -2.07 -8.07 -16.99
N GLY A 5 -2.17 -9.29 -16.47
CA GLY A 5 -2.16 -9.60 -15.05
C GLY A 5 -0.76 -9.87 -14.49
N TRP A 6 -0.70 -9.95 -13.16
CA TRP A 6 0.48 -10.40 -12.44
C TRP A 6 0.50 -11.92 -12.40
N GLU A 7 1.62 -12.52 -12.80
CA GLU A 7 1.81 -13.97 -12.73
C GLU A 7 2.67 -14.31 -11.52
N GLN A 8 2.20 -15.23 -10.67
CA GLN A 8 2.97 -15.68 -9.53
C GLN A 8 4.19 -16.45 -10.02
N VAL A 9 5.38 -16.01 -9.61
CA VAL A 9 6.62 -16.74 -9.85
C VAL A 9 6.52 -18.02 -9.02
N LYS A 10 6.69 -19.18 -9.64
CA LYS A 10 6.70 -20.48 -8.95
C LYS A 10 7.90 -20.56 -7.99
N GLU A 11 7.74 -19.95 -6.81
CA GLU A 11 8.59 -20.18 -5.65
C GLU A 11 7.97 -21.31 -4.81
N PRO A 12 8.77 -22.07 -4.05
CA PRO A 12 8.23 -22.98 -3.05
C PRO A 12 7.32 -22.17 -2.12
N GLN A 13 6.05 -22.58 -1.92
CA GLN A 13 5.11 -21.83 -1.09
C GLN A 13 5.72 -21.56 0.30
N VAL A 14 6.07 -20.30 0.58
CA VAL A 14 6.65 -19.89 1.87
C VAL A 14 5.54 -19.53 2.89
N GLY A 15 4.28 -19.93 2.67
CA GLY A 15 3.18 -19.56 3.56
C GLY A 15 1.92 -20.40 3.42
N ARG A 16 1.04 -20.29 4.42
CA ARG A 16 -0.25 -21.02 4.50
C ARG A 16 -1.30 -20.57 3.48
N SER A 17 -1.10 -19.42 2.82
CA SER A 17 -2.07 -18.84 1.88
C SER A 17 -1.49 -18.76 0.47
N ALA A 18 -2.25 -19.24 -0.52
CA ALA A 18 -1.80 -19.35 -1.92
C ALA A 18 -1.49 -17.99 -2.59
N TRP A 19 -2.03 -16.88 -2.08
CA TRP A 19 -1.82 -15.52 -2.60
C TRP A 19 -0.53 -14.85 -2.10
N ILE A 20 0.19 -15.45 -1.15
CA ILE A 20 1.48 -14.93 -0.69
C ILE A 20 2.57 -15.38 -1.68
N GLY A 21 3.41 -14.45 -2.13
CA GLY A 21 4.53 -14.78 -3.01
C GLY A 21 5.04 -13.61 -3.82
N SER A 22 6.01 -13.92 -4.68
CA SER A 22 6.56 -13.01 -5.69
C SER A 22 5.72 -13.11 -6.96
N TYR A 23 5.41 -11.97 -7.57
CA TYR A 23 4.71 -11.89 -8.84
C TYR A 23 5.52 -11.08 -9.85
N ARG A 24 5.34 -11.39 -11.14
CA ARG A 24 6.00 -10.71 -12.25
C ARG A 24 4.98 -10.26 -13.30
N ARG A 25 5.24 -9.11 -13.90
CA ARG A 25 4.54 -8.62 -15.10
C ARG A 25 5.55 -7.88 -15.99
N GLY A 26 5.94 -8.52 -17.09
CA GLY A 26 7.10 -8.04 -17.87
C GLY A 26 8.37 -8.00 -16.99
N ASP A 27 9.04 -6.86 -16.94
CA ASP A 27 10.24 -6.65 -16.11
C ASP A 27 9.92 -6.18 -14.68
N GLU A 28 8.64 -5.95 -14.37
CA GLU A 28 8.21 -5.50 -13.05
C GLU A 28 8.03 -6.70 -12.11
N THR A 29 8.38 -6.50 -10.83
CA THR A 29 8.16 -7.50 -9.78
C THR A 29 7.49 -6.88 -8.56
N ILE A 30 6.58 -7.63 -7.95
CA ILE A 30 6.01 -7.31 -6.64
C ILE A 30 6.20 -8.52 -5.72
N ARG A 31 6.31 -8.26 -4.43
CA ARG A 31 6.24 -9.28 -3.39
C ARG A 31 5.09 -8.96 -2.47
N VAL A 32 4.26 -9.95 -2.22
CA VAL A 32 3.10 -9.85 -1.35
C VAL A 32 3.30 -10.78 -0.16
N HIS A 33 3.10 -10.29 1.06
CA HIS A 33 3.31 -11.09 2.27
C HIS A 33 2.32 -10.73 3.39
N SER A 34 2.28 -11.56 4.43
CA SER A 34 1.49 -11.31 5.65
C SER A 34 2.34 -11.21 6.92
N ARG A 35 3.64 -10.91 6.79
CA ARG A 35 4.56 -10.81 7.94
C ARG A 35 4.41 -9.44 8.60
N PRO A 36 4.17 -9.39 9.92
CA PRO A 36 4.16 -8.12 10.66
C PRO A 36 5.49 -7.37 10.47
N GLY A 37 5.42 -6.05 10.28
CA GLY A 37 6.62 -5.19 10.22
C GLY A 37 7.37 -5.17 8.89
N GLU A 38 6.92 -5.88 7.86
CA GLU A 38 7.62 -5.89 6.56
C GLU A 38 6.86 -5.12 5.43
N GLY A 39 5.57 -4.83 5.63
CA GLY A 39 4.67 -4.16 4.67
C GLY A 39 4.00 -5.05 3.62
N ASP A 40 2.67 -5.07 3.59
CA ASP A 40 1.84 -6.00 2.79
C ASP A 40 2.26 -6.18 1.32
N VAL A 41 2.76 -5.13 0.68
CA VAL A 41 3.28 -5.16 -0.70
C VAL A 41 4.63 -4.44 -0.79
N ILE A 42 5.60 -5.07 -1.45
CA ILE A 42 6.93 -4.52 -1.72
C ILE A 42 7.20 -4.55 -3.21
N THR A 43 7.74 -3.46 -3.75
CA THR A 43 8.19 -3.39 -5.14
C THR A 43 9.36 -2.42 -5.30
N THR A 44 9.95 -2.39 -6.49
CA THR A 44 10.98 -1.43 -6.86
C THR A 44 10.53 -0.69 -8.10
N ILE A 45 10.44 0.64 -8.03
CA ILE A 45 10.12 1.52 -9.16
C ILE A 45 11.25 2.54 -9.29
N ASN A 46 11.81 2.69 -10.50
CA ASN A 46 12.93 3.61 -10.78
C ASN A 46 14.11 3.45 -9.80
N GLY A 47 14.43 2.21 -9.41
CA GLY A 47 15.51 1.91 -8.46
C GLY A 47 15.20 2.20 -6.99
N ARG A 48 14.00 2.70 -6.67
CA ARG A 48 13.57 2.98 -5.29
C ARG A 48 12.64 1.89 -4.80
N ARG A 49 12.93 1.35 -3.63
CA ARG A 49 12.07 0.36 -2.98
C ARG A 49 10.85 1.05 -2.39
N ILE A 50 9.67 0.55 -2.73
CA ILE A 50 8.37 1.01 -2.20
C ILE A 50 7.81 -0.10 -1.31
N ILE A 51 7.35 0.26 -0.12
CA ILE A 51 6.82 -0.65 0.89
C ILE A 51 5.48 -0.11 1.35
N ALA A 52 4.43 -0.93 1.26
CA ALA A 52 3.05 -0.50 1.47
C ALA A 52 2.38 -1.18 2.65
N ALA A 53 1.75 -0.39 3.53
CA ALA A 53 0.66 -0.85 4.39
C ALA A 53 -0.65 -0.69 3.61
N CYS A 54 -1.33 -1.79 3.30
CA CYS A 54 -2.52 -1.83 2.46
C CYS A 54 -3.74 -2.10 3.33
N GLN A 55 -4.71 -1.20 3.29
CA GLN A 55 -5.94 -1.40 4.03
C GLN A 55 -7.15 -1.51 3.09
N LYS A 56 -8.06 -2.42 3.42
CA LYS A 56 -9.37 -2.48 2.76
C LYS A 56 -10.17 -1.22 3.08
N GLY A 57 -11.28 -1.03 2.39
CA GLY A 57 -12.18 0.05 2.74
C GLY A 57 -13.52 -0.06 2.03
N PRO A 58 -14.53 0.65 2.52
CA PRO A 58 -15.84 0.63 1.91
C PRO A 58 -15.79 1.30 0.53
N LEU A 59 -16.20 0.57 -0.51
CA LEU A 59 -16.29 1.11 -1.87
C LEU A 59 -17.53 2.01 -2.08
N ALA A 60 -18.40 2.11 -1.06
CA ALA A 60 -19.58 2.93 -1.01
C ALA A 60 -19.78 3.41 0.43
N ARG A 61 -20.31 4.62 0.64
CA ARG A 61 -20.53 5.20 1.96
C ARG A 61 -21.36 4.26 2.84
N ARG A 62 -20.86 3.91 4.02
CA ARG A 62 -21.60 3.16 5.03
C ARG A 62 -21.74 3.99 6.31
N PRO A 63 -22.89 3.93 7.01
CA PRO A 63 -23.01 4.48 8.36
C PRO A 63 -21.96 3.85 9.30
N GLY A 64 -21.35 4.65 10.18
CA GLY A 64 -20.28 4.19 11.06
C GLY A 64 -18.90 4.06 10.38
N SER A 65 -18.58 4.98 9.46
CA SER A 65 -17.41 4.96 8.55
C SER A 65 -16.13 4.40 9.19
N SER A 66 -15.70 3.23 8.74
CA SER A 66 -14.44 2.60 9.16
C SER A 66 -13.20 3.30 8.61
N GLU A 67 -13.33 4.28 7.71
CA GLU A 67 -12.22 4.92 6.99
C GLU A 67 -11.20 5.57 7.93
N TYR A 68 -11.66 6.26 8.99
CA TYR A 68 -10.77 6.86 9.98
C TYR A 68 -9.90 5.82 10.70
N PRO A 69 -10.48 4.78 11.35
CA PRO A 69 -9.66 3.76 12.01
C PRO A 69 -8.79 2.99 11.00
N LEU A 70 -9.29 2.72 9.79
CA LEU A 70 -8.53 2.03 8.74
C LEU A 70 -7.27 2.81 8.32
N LEU A 71 -7.38 4.12 8.08
CA LEU A 71 -6.22 4.95 7.75
C LEU A 71 -5.27 5.11 8.93
N THR A 72 -5.80 5.20 10.15
CA THR A 72 -4.98 5.23 11.38
C THR A 72 -4.17 3.95 11.53
N THR A 73 -4.79 2.79 11.29
CA THR A 73 -4.12 1.49 11.30
C THR A 73 -3.03 1.41 10.23
N ALA A 74 -3.32 1.83 8.99
CA ALA A 74 -2.33 1.78 7.91
C ALA A 74 -1.09 2.64 8.23
N LEU A 75 -1.29 3.86 8.75
CA LEU A 75 -0.18 4.72 9.20
C LEU A 75 0.58 4.12 10.39
N GLY A 76 -0.12 3.56 11.37
CA GLY A 76 0.49 2.93 12.53
C GLY A 76 1.31 1.69 12.16
N GLN A 77 0.83 0.87 11.22
CA GLN A 77 1.59 -0.26 10.70
C GLN A 77 2.81 0.19 9.91
N ALA A 78 2.65 1.17 9.02
CA ALA A 78 3.74 1.73 8.22
C ALA A 78 4.87 2.32 9.05
N LEU A 79 4.55 2.89 10.22
CA LEU A 79 5.55 3.42 11.17
C LEU A 79 6.45 2.33 11.75
N LEU A 80 5.98 1.07 11.78
CA LEU A 80 6.68 -0.05 12.38
C LEU A 80 7.45 -0.90 11.35
N PHE A 81 7.52 -0.45 10.10
CA PHE A 81 8.27 -1.18 9.09
C PHE A 81 9.78 -1.05 9.31
N ASP A 82 10.50 -2.17 9.17
CA ASP A 82 11.96 -2.18 9.14
C ASP A 82 12.44 -1.75 7.75
N VAL A 83 12.80 -0.47 7.60
CA VAL A 83 13.10 0.16 6.31
C VAL A 83 14.38 0.98 6.36
N SER A 84 15.07 1.07 5.22
CA SER A 84 16.19 2.00 5.07
C SER A 84 15.71 3.41 4.68
N ALA A 85 16.52 4.42 4.93
CA ALA A 85 16.14 5.83 4.76
C ALA A 85 15.78 6.23 3.31
N ASP A 86 16.24 5.46 2.32
CA ASP A 86 15.97 5.63 0.89
C ASP A 86 14.66 4.96 0.43
N ASN A 87 14.04 4.13 1.28
CA ASN A 87 12.79 3.45 0.96
C ASN A 87 11.61 4.44 1.01
N ILE A 88 10.65 4.24 0.11
CA ILE A 88 9.39 4.97 0.11
C ILE A 88 8.36 4.13 0.86
N VAL A 89 7.93 4.61 2.02
CA VAL A 89 6.87 3.96 2.79
C VAL A 89 5.51 4.59 2.45
N ILE A 90 4.53 3.75 2.16
CA ILE A 90 3.18 4.20 1.80
C ILE A 90 2.11 3.55 2.69
N ALA A 91 1.09 4.33 3.04
CA ALA A 91 -0.17 3.86 3.58
C ALA A 91 -1.22 3.94 2.46
N ALA A 92 -1.59 2.79 1.90
CA ALA A 92 -2.50 2.68 0.77
C ALA A 92 -3.93 2.35 1.22
N VAL A 93 -4.89 3.18 0.82
CA VAL A 93 -6.32 3.02 1.10
C VAL A 93 -7.15 3.25 -0.17
N PRO A 94 -8.40 2.77 -0.24
CA PRO A 94 -9.26 3.03 -1.39
C PRO A 94 -9.53 4.52 -1.60
N ASP A 95 -9.70 4.90 -2.86
CA ASP A 95 -10.05 6.25 -3.24
C ASP A 95 -11.56 6.51 -3.06
N THR A 96 -11.93 7.00 -1.88
CA THR A 96 -13.30 7.39 -1.53
C THR A 96 -13.34 8.85 -1.09
N PRO A 97 -14.49 9.55 -1.16
CA PRO A 97 -14.59 10.93 -0.69
C PRO A 97 -14.15 11.13 0.77
N VAL A 98 -14.37 10.13 1.63
CA VAL A 98 -13.96 10.19 3.04
C VAL A 98 -12.44 10.03 3.16
N PHE A 99 -11.84 9.04 2.48
CA PHE A 99 -10.39 8.87 2.49
C PHE A 99 -9.66 10.05 1.85
N ARG A 100 -10.19 10.65 0.77
CA ARG A 100 -9.64 11.88 0.16
C ARG A 100 -9.55 13.00 1.18
N ARG A 101 -10.67 13.32 1.84
CA ARG A 101 -10.71 14.37 2.87
C ARG A 101 -9.75 14.09 4.02
N LEU A 102 -9.65 12.84 4.48
CA LEU A 102 -8.71 12.47 5.54
C LEU A 102 -7.26 12.59 5.07
N ALA A 103 -6.94 12.09 3.87
CA ALA A 103 -5.61 12.13 3.30
C ALA A 103 -5.12 13.57 3.10
N GLU A 104 -5.95 14.44 2.52
CA GLU A 104 -5.66 15.88 2.37
C GLU A 104 -5.35 16.53 3.72
N ALA A 105 -6.21 16.33 4.71
CA ALA A 105 -6.01 16.92 6.03
C ALA A 105 -4.79 16.36 6.77
N TRP A 106 -4.47 15.08 6.58
CA TRP A 106 -3.42 14.41 7.34
C TRP A 106 -2.04 14.55 6.71
N ARG A 107 -1.96 14.71 5.38
CA ARG A 107 -0.70 15.04 4.69
C ARG A 107 -0.07 16.32 5.22
N GLU A 108 -0.86 17.27 5.70
CA GLU A 108 -0.36 18.51 6.29
C GLU A 108 -0.02 18.42 7.78
N ARG A 109 -0.35 17.30 8.47
CA ARG A 109 -0.06 17.17 9.89
C ARG A 109 1.45 17.05 10.15
N PRO A 110 2.04 17.82 11.08
CA PRO A 110 3.49 17.84 11.28
C PRO A 110 4.13 16.48 11.58
N LEU A 111 3.45 15.63 12.37
CA LEU A 111 3.98 14.30 12.70
C LEU A 111 3.89 13.32 11.52
N VAL A 112 2.83 13.42 10.70
CA VAL A 112 2.69 12.60 9.49
C VAL A 112 3.77 12.98 8.49
N ARG A 113 4.00 14.27 8.26
CA ARG A 113 5.08 14.76 7.39
C ARG A 113 6.45 14.30 7.86
N ARG A 114 6.71 14.39 9.17
CA ARG A 114 7.99 14.00 9.77
C ARG A 114 8.24 12.50 9.69
N ALA A 115 7.19 11.69 9.78
CA ALA A 115 7.31 10.25 9.62
C ALA A 115 7.70 9.83 8.18
N GLY A 116 7.53 10.72 7.20
CA GLY A 116 7.87 10.43 5.80
C GLY A 116 6.96 9.42 5.11
N ILE A 117 5.89 8.96 5.78
CA ILE A 117 4.92 7.99 5.24
C ILE A 117 3.97 8.72 4.30
N ARG A 118 3.87 8.24 3.05
CA ARG A 118 2.98 8.82 2.04
C ARG A 118 1.60 8.18 2.11
N ILE A 119 0.54 8.99 2.19
CA ILE A 119 -0.84 8.48 2.11
C ILE A 119 -1.23 8.39 0.64
N VAL A 120 -1.53 7.18 0.18
CA VAL A 120 -1.83 6.87 -1.22
C VAL A 120 -3.29 6.41 -1.35
N LEU A 121 -4.00 6.96 -2.33
CA LEU A 121 -5.37 6.58 -2.65
C LEU A 121 -5.39 5.74 -3.93
N MET A 122 -6.08 4.61 -3.86
CA MET A 122 -6.20 3.63 -4.95
C MET A 122 -7.63 3.59 -5.49
N ALA A 123 -7.82 4.02 -6.73
CA ALA A 123 -9.10 3.93 -7.41
C ALA A 123 -9.35 2.54 -7.99
N ARG A 124 -10.62 2.24 -8.32
CA ARG A 124 -11.03 0.91 -8.83
C ARG A 124 -10.48 0.59 -10.23
N ASP A 125 -10.22 1.61 -11.01
CA ASP A 125 -9.60 1.52 -12.35
C ASP A 125 -8.07 1.38 -12.27
N GLY A 126 -7.50 1.36 -11.06
CA GLY A 126 -6.07 1.30 -10.83
C GLY A 126 -5.37 2.65 -10.82
N MET A 127 -6.08 3.78 -10.92
CA MET A 127 -5.45 5.09 -10.73
C MET A 127 -4.95 5.24 -9.29
N VAL A 128 -3.76 5.84 -9.17
CA VAL A 128 -3.05 6.07 -7.91
C VAL A 128 -2.89 7.57 -7.71
N SER A 129 -3.21 8.08 -6.52
CA SER A 129 -2.94 9.48 -6.16
C SER A 129 -2.19 9.60 -4.84
N GLY A 130 -1.36 10.65 -4.72
CA GLY A 130 -0.52 10.88 -3.53
C GLY A 130 0.82 10.14 -3.54
N LEU A 131 1.26 9.65 -4.70
CA LEU A 131 2.55 9.01 -4.89
C LEU A 131 3.31 9.67 -6.05
N ASP A 132 4.11 10.69 -5.74
CA ASP A 132 4.99 11.35 -6.71
C ASP A 132 6.38 10.68 -6.69
N LEU A 133 6.73 9.95 -7.74
CA LEU A 133 7.96 9.12 -7.81
C LEU A 133 9.10 9.80 -8.57
#